data_AF-A0A535R890-F1
#
_entry.id   AF-A0A535R890-F1
#
_cell.length_a   1.000
_cell.length_b   1.000
_cell.length_c   1.000
_cell.angle_alpha   90.00
_cell.angle_beta   90.00
_cell.angle_gamma   90.00
#
_symmetry.space_group_name_H-M   'P 1'
#
loop_
_entity.id
_entity.type
_entity.pdbx_description
1 polymer ?
#
loop_
_entity_poly.entity_id
_entity_poly.type
_entity_poly.pdbx_seq_one_letter_code
_entity_poly.pdbx_strand_id
1 'polypeptide(L)'
;MADLKKRPHDPGEDALLVPSGAPLYESLSSRFIAFDRLASTLGQGGYSGFVRVLGPGANGILLFRNGKMIDCLWRDRGELKQGGPAEARARSLMESGEAVVDIVDLQAELVDSLHHLASGATTYPEMYAS
;
A
#
# COMPACT_ATOMS: atom_id res chain seq x y z
N MET A 1 13.77 13.84 -24.43
CA MET A 1 12.74 12.80 -24.24
C MET A 1 12.96 12.20 -22.86
N ALA A 2 11.89 12.08 -22.07
CA ALA A 2 11.97 11.71 -20.66
C ALA A 2 12.57 10.32 -20.46
N ASP A 3 13.60 10.22 -19.61
CA ASP A 3 14.01 8.96 -19.00
C ASP A 3 12.90 8.52 -18.02
N LEU A 4 11.88 7.88 -18.57
CA LEU A 4 10.89 7.15 -17.80
C LEU A 4 11.60 5.91 -17.26
N LYS A 5 12.30 6.09 -16.14
CA LYS A 5 12.94 5.02 -15.36
C LYS A 5 11.96 3.86 -15.31
N LYS A 6 12.31 2.72 -15.94
CA LYS A 6 11.45 1.53 -16.00
C LYS A 6 10.88 1.29 -14.61
N ARG A 7 9.55 1.31 -14.47
CA ARG A 7 8.87 1.01 -13.20
C ARG A 7 9.50 -0.28 -12.66
N PRO A 8 9.93 -0.33 -11.39
CA PRO A 8 10.33 -1.59 -10.78
C PRO A 8 9.24 -2.61 -11.06
N HIS A 9 9.66 -3.76 -11.57
CA HIS A 9 8.87 -4.93 -11.94
C HIS A 9 7.37 -4.81 -11.65
N ASP A 10 6.56 -4.72 -12.72
CA ASP A 10 5.12 -4.95 -12.60
C ASP A 10 4.94 -6.27 -11.85
N PRO A 11 4.37 -6.27 -10.63
CA PRO A 11 4.34 -7.46 -9.79
C PRO A 11 3.56 -8.62 -10.42
N GLY A 12 2.86 -8.39 -11.55
CA GLY A 12 2.20 -9.44 -12.30
C GLY A 12 1.17 -10.15 -11.42
N GLU A 13 1.30 -11.47 -11.28
CA GLU A 13 0.40 -12.30 -10.46
C GLU A 13 0.51 -12.01 -8.95
N ASP A 14 1.61 -11.40 -8.49
CA ASP A 14 1.79 -10.98 -7.09
C ASP A 14 1.22 -9.57 -6.81
N ALA A 15 0.56 -8.92 -7.78
CA ALA A 15 -0.03 -7.60 -7.57
C ALA A 15 -1.13 -7.64 -6.48
N LEU A 16 -1.00 -6.77 -5.46
CA LEU A 16 -2.12 -6.51 -4.56
C LEU A 16 -3.25 -5.83 -5.35
N LEU A 17 -4.42 -6.48 -5.37
CA LEU A 17 -5.62 -5.94 -6.01
C LEU A 17 -6.18 -4.81 -5.14
N VAL A 18 -6.10 -3.59 -5.67
CA VAL A 18 -6.62 -2.39 -5.02
C VAL A 18 -7.48 -1.60 -5.98
N PRO A 19 -8.45 -0.81 -5.47
CA PRO A 19 -9.18 0.14 -6.30
C PRO A 19 -8.23 1.12 -7.01
N SER A 20 -8.61 1.59 -8.20
CA SER A 20 -7.79 2.50 -8.99
C SER A 20 -7.52 3.85 -8.31
N GLY A 21 -8.50 4.38 -7.57
CA GLY A 21 -8.42 5.65 -6.85
C GLY A 21 -8.00 6.84 -7.73
N ALA A 22 -7.58 7.93 -7.10
CA ALA A 22 -7.03 9.10 -7.77
C ALA A 22 -5.55 9.28 -7.39
N PRO A 23 -4.59 9.18 -8.33
CA PRO A 23 -3.18 9.35 -8.00
C PRO A 23 -2.90 10.80 -7.59
N LEU A 24 -2.35 11.01 -6.40
CA LEU A 24 -1.84 12.31 -5.94
C LEU A 24 -0.38 12.50 -6.31
N TYR A 25 0.39 11.43 -6.15
CA TYR A 25 1.81 11.39 -6.50
C TYR A 25 2.16 10.02 -7.05
N GLU A 26 2.99 10.00 -8.09
CA GLU A 26 3.41 8.76 -8.75
C GLU A 26 4.92 8.72 -8.90
N SER A 27 5.46 7.50 -8.86
CA SER A 27 6.86 7.21 -9.16
C SER A 27 7.88 7.94 -8.29
N LEU A 28 7.54 8.15 -7.01
CA LEU A 28 8.43 8.79 -6.05
C LEU A 28 9.53 7.82 -5.63
N SER A 29 10.81 8.23 -5.72
CA SER A 29 11.91 7.40 -5.27
C SER A 29 12.10 7.51 -3.76
N SER A 30 12.23 6.37 -3.06
CA SER A 30 12.50 6.37 -1.62
C SER A 30 13.86 6.93 -1.24
N ARG A 31 14.79 7.14 -2.19
CA ARG A 31 16.04 7.89 -1.95
C ARG A 31 15.80 9.32 -1.46
N PHE A 32 14.65 9.90 -1.75
CA PHE A 32 14.28 11.25 -1.35
C PHE A 32 13.16 11.28 -0.31
N ILE A 33 12.62 10.12 0.09
CA ILE A 33 11.46 10.01 0.97
C ILE A 33 11.70 8.97 2.04
N ALA A 34 11.76 9.43 3.29
CA ALA A 34 11.81 8.55 4.45
C ALA A 34 10.40 8.12 4.89
N PHE A 35 10.26 6.87 5.33
CA PHE A 35 8.99 6.28 5.77
C PHE A 35 8.28 7.14 6.83
N ASP A 36 8.97 7.50 7.92
CA ASP A 36 8.34 8.24 9.02
C ASP A 36 7.93 9.66 8.61
N ARG A 37 8.71 10.30 7.73
CA ARG A 37 8.36 11.63 7.20
C ARG A 37 7.13 11.56 6.29
N LEU A 38 7.04 10.52 5.46
CA LEU A 38 5.86 10.28 4.63
C LEU A 38 4.61 10.09 5.50
N ALA A 39 4.67 9.16 6.46
CA ALA A 39 3.56 8.88 7.36
C ALA A 39 3.13 10.13 8.17
N SER A 40 4.10 10.89 8.69
CA SER A 40 3.82 12.14 9.41
C SER A 40 3.16 13.20 8.52
N THR A 41 3.63 13.35 7.27
CA THR A 41 3.09 14.34 6.33
C THR A 41 1.65 14.00 5.94
N LEU A 42 1.37 12.73 5.60
CA LEU A 42 0.02 12.26 5.31
C LEU A 42 -0.89 12.37 6.53
N GLY A 43 -0.34 12.16 7.73
CA GLY A 43 -1.07 12.31 8.98
C GLY A 43 -1.54 13.73 9.26
N GLN A 44 -0.66 14.72 9.08
CA GLN A 44 -1.01 16.13 9.27
C GLN A 44 -2.08 16.62 8.29
N GLY A 45 -2.11 16.07 7.08
CA GLY A 45 -3.09 16.41 6.05
C GLY A 45 -4.45 15.72 6.19
N GLY A 46 -4.64 14.83 7.18
CA GLY A 46 -5.88 14.06 7.31
C GLY A 46 -6.14 13.11 6.15
N TYR A 47 -5.08 12.64 5.49
CA TYR A 47 -5.14 11.85 4.26
C TYR A 47 -5.96 10.55 4.41
N SER A 48 -6.75 10.23 3.38
CA SER A 48 -7.44 8.94 3.24
C SER A 48 -7.10 8.32 1.88
N GLY A 49 -6.64 7.08 1.89
CA GLY A 49 -6.18 6.43 0.68
C GLY A 49 -5.19 5.32 0.99
N PHE A 50 -4.38 4.99 0.01
CA PHE A 50 -3.25 4.09 0.22
C PHE A 50 -1.97 4.64 -0.38
N VAL A 51 -0.87 4.19 0.17
CA VAL A 51 0.47 4.39 -0.39
C VAL A 51 0.92 3.04 -0.92
N ARG A 52 1.19 2.95 -2.21
CA ARG A 52 1.77 1.76 -2.82
C ARG A 52 3.28 1.85 -2.74
N VAL A 53 3.92 0.80 -2.25
CA VAL A 53 5.38 0.67 -2.17
C VAL A 53 5.78 -0.50 -3.06
N LEU A 54 6.64 -0.25 -4.04
CA LEU A 54 7.09 -1.21 -5.04
C LEU A 54 8.60 -1.39 -4.95
N GLY A 55 9.06 -2.63 -5.01
CA GLY A 55 10.47 -2.99 -5.12
C GLY A 55 10.68 -4.25 -5.95
N PRO A 56 11.93 -4.70 -6.12
CA PRO A 56 12.23 -5.92 -6.86
C PRO A 56 11.56 -7.15 -6.22
N GLY A 57 10.52 -7.68 -6.85
CA GLY A 57 9.81 -8.89 -6.40
C GLY A 57 8.99 -8.72 -5.11
N ALA A 58 8.75 -7.48 -4.67
CA ALA A 58 7.98 -7.19 -3.48
C ALA A 58 7.06 -5.98 -3.73
N ASN A 59 5.85 -6.06 -3.20
CA ASN A 59 4.94 -4.92 -3.20
C ASN A 59 4.19 -4.83 -1.86
N GLY A 60 3.73 -3.64 -1.54
CA GLY A 60 2.90 -3.42 -0.38
C GLY A 60 2.04 -2.19 -0.50
N ILE A 61 1.03 -2.13 0.35
CA ILE A 61 0.18 -0.96 0.51
C ILE A 61 0.11 -0.56 1.98
N LEU A 62 0.28 0.72 2.25
CA LEU A 62 0.00 1.34 3.54
C LEU A 62 -1.38 1.98 3.44
N LEU A 63 -2.35 1.53 4.23
CA LEU A 63 -3.69 2.12 4.25
C LEU A 63 -3.76 3.25 5.25
N PHE A 64 -4.25 4.39 4.81
CA PHE A 64 -4.46 5.57 5.64
C PHE A 64 -5.94 5.94 5.68
N ARG A 65 -6.44 6.18 6.88
CA ARG A 65 -7.79 6.71 7.13
C ARG A 65 -7.69 7.95 8.00
N ASN A 66 -8.14 9.09 7.48
CA ASN A 66 -8.16 10.38 8.18
C ASN A 66 -6.83 10.71 8.88
N GLY A 67 -5.71 10.51 8.17
CA GLY A 67 -4.36 10.77 8.65
C GLY A 67 -3.77 9.69 9.57
N LYS A 68 -4.47 8.59 9.83
CA LYS A 68 -3.92 7.46 10.59
C LYS A 68 -3.62 6.31 9.65
N MET A 69 -2.42 5.74 9.76
CA MET A 69 -2.14 4.45 9.14
C MET A 69 -2.92 3.38 9.91
N ILE A 70 -3.90 2.77 9.26
CA ILE A 70 -4.79 1.78 9.89
C ILE A 70 -4.32 0.35 9.62
N ASP A 71 -3.57 0.15 8.55
CA ASP A 71 -3.10 -1.17 8.16
C ASP A 71 -1.96 -1.09 7.16
N CYS A 72 -1.25 -2.19 7.02
CA CYS A 72 -0.24 -2.40 6.00
C CYS A 72 -0.38 -3.81 5.45
N LEU A 73 -0.44 -3.96 4.13
CA LEU A 73 -0.35 -5.26 3.47
C LEU A 73 0.96 -5.33 2.71
N TRP A 74 1.59 -6.50 2.74
CA TRP A 74 2.84 -6.74 2.05
C TRP A 74 2.82 -8.11 1.40
N ARG A 75 3.09 -8.18 0.11
CA ARG A 75 3.28 -9.46 -0.59
C ARG A 75 4.73 -9.61 -1.03
N ASP A 76 5.29 -10.75 -0.68
CA ASP A 76 6.64 -11.17 -1.04
C ASP A 76 6.59 -12.66 -1.40
N ARG A 77 6.85 -12.99 -2.68
CA ARG A 77 6.86 -14.37 -3.21
C ARG A 77 5.58 -15.16 -2.87
N GLY A 78 4.41 -14.59 -3.13
CA GLY A 78 3.11 -15.21 -2.84
C GLY A 78 2.65 -15.15 -1.37
N GLU A 79 3.54 -14.88 -0.41
CA GLU A 79 3.17 -14.77 1.01
C GLU A 79 2.61 -13.37 1.31
N LEU A 80 1.37 -13.31 1.81
CA LEU A 80 0.75 -12.07 2.29
C LEU A 80 1.03 -11.87 3.78
N LYS A 81 1.61 -10.73 4.13
CA LYS A 81 1.82 -10.25 5.49
C LYS A 81 0.93 -9.03 5.73
N GLN A 82 0.49 -8.85 6.97
CA GLN A 82 -0.38 -7.74 7.37
C GLN A 82 0.09 -7.11 8.69
N GLY A 83 -0.22 -5.83 8.92
CA GLY A 83 0.10 -5.10 10.14
C GLY A 83 1.60 -4.95 10.38
N GLY A 84 2.05 -5.07 11.64
CA GLY A 84 3.44 -4.82 12.04
C GLY A 84 4.51 -5.53 11.21
N PRO A 85 4.40 -6.85 10.90
CA PRO A 85 5.34 -7.53 10.01
C PRO A 85 5.40 -6.94 8.60
N ALA A 86 4.28 -6.48 8.06
CA ALA A 86 4.22 -5.83 6.75
C ALA A 86 4.84 -4.42 6.80
N GLU A 87 4.56 -3.66 7.86
CA GLU A 87 5.15 -2.34 8.08
C GLU A 87 6.67 -2.39 8.18
N ALA A 88 7.22 -3.38 8.90
CA ALA A 88 8.65 -3.57 9.02
C ALA A 88 9.31 -3.83 7.65
N ARG A 89 8.63 -4.58 6.76
CA ARG A 89 9.10 -4.84 5.40
C ARG A 89 9.04 -3.59 4.52
N ALA A 90 7.94 -2.85 4.58
CA ALA A 90 7.80 -1.59 3.85
C ALA A 90 8.86 -0.56 4.25
N ARG A 91 9.09 -0.40 5.55
CA ARG A 91 10.14 0.47 6.10
C ARG A 91 11.52 0.06 5.60
N SER A 92 11.87 -1.22 5.73
CA SER A 92 13.17 -1.74 5.30
C SER A 92 13.42 -1.52 3.80
N LEU A 93 12.40 -1.71 2.95
CA LEU A 93 12.53 -1.43 1.51
C LEU A 93 12.65 0.07 1.21
N MET A 94 11.90 0.93 1.89
CA MET A 94 12.03 2.37 1.69
C MET A 94 13.42 2.86 2.09
N GLU A 95 13.95 2.39 3.22
CA GLU A 95 15.28 2.73 3.75
C GLU A 95 16.43 2.26 2.84
N SER A 96 16.26 1.18 2.07
CA SER A 96 17.28 0.75 1.10
C SER A 96 17.43 1.73 -0.07
N GLY A 97 16.46 2.62 -0.30
CA GLY A 97 16.46 3.56 -1.42
C GLY A 97 16.09 2.94 -2.78
N GLU A 98 15.69 1.66 -2.78
CA GLU A 98 15.28 0.93 -3.99
C GLU A 98 13.78 0.98 -4.24
N ALA A 99 12.99 1.48 -3.28
CA ALA A 99 11.55 1.54 -3.41
C ALA A 99 11.11 2.66 -4.36
N VAL A 100 10.03 2.39 -5.08
CA VAL A 100 9.21 3.37 -5.76
C VAL A 100 7.87 3.44 -5.06
N VAL A 101 7.40 4.66 -4.80
CA VAL A 101 6.22 4.95 -4.01
C VAL A 101 5.20 5.71 -4.84
N ASP A 102 3.94 5.26 -4.79
CA ASP A 102 2.80 5.99 -5.32
C ASP A 102 1.84 6.31 -4.17
N ILE A 103 1.20 7.47 -4.22
CA ILE A 103 0.22 7.94 -3.24
C ILE A 103 -1.11 8.10 -3.97
N VAL A 104 -2.11 7.31 -3.58
CA VAL A 104 -3.40 7.22 -4.26
C VAL A 104 -4.52 7.55 -3.28
N ASP A 105 -5.18 8.68 -3.55
CA ASP A 105 -6.33 9.14 -2.80
C ASP A 105 -7.53 8.22 -3.02
N LEU A 106 -8.24 7.94 -1.93
CA LEU A 106 -9.52 7.25 -1.97
C LEU A 106 -10.49 7.93 -1.02
N GLN A 107 -11.77 7.86 -1.38
CA GLN A 107 -12.84 8.12 -0.45
C GLN A 107 -12.67 7.23 0.78
N ALA A 108 -12.93 7.82 1.93
CA ALA A 108 -12.63 7.23 3.20
C ALA A 108 -13.40 5.90 3.36
N GLU A 109 -14.66 5.85 2.94
CA GLU A 109 -15.52 4.65 2.96
C GLU A 109 -14.94 3.49 2.13
N LEU A 110 -14.24 3.79 1.03
CA LEU A 110 -13.54 2.78 0.23
C LEU A 110 -12.30 2.26 0.93
N VAL A 111 -11.60 3.08 1.72
CA VAL A 111 -10.50 2.64 2.57
C VAL A 111 -10.99 1.63 3.61
N ASP A 112 -12.11 1.93 4.29
CA ASP A 112 -12.69 1.01 5.27
C ASP A 112 -13.08 -0.32 4.62
N SER A 113 -13.72 -0.25 3.45
CA SER A 113 -14.11 -1.42 2.67
C SER A 113 -12.89 -2.27 2.28
N LEU A 114 -11.82 -1.63 1.79
CA LEU A 114 -10.58 -2.31 1.44
C LEU A 114 -9.93 -2.98 2.67
N HIS A 115 -9.91 -2.30 3.81
CA HIS A 115 -9.37 -2.84 5.05
C HIS A 115 -10.14 -4.09 5.52
N HIS A 116 -11.47 -4.07 5.46
CA HIS A 116 -12.30 -5.23 5.81
C HIS A 116 -12.13 -6.39 4.82
N LEU A 117 -12.02 -6.09 3.52
CA LEU A 117 -11.77 -7.12 2.50
C LEU A 117 -10.38 -7.75 2.66
N ALA A 118 -9.38 -6.94 2.99
CA ALA A 118 -8.01 -7.40 3.19
C ALA A 118 -7.83 -8.22 4.48
N SER A 119 -8.53 -7.86 5.55
CA SER A 119 -8.50 -8.58 6.84
C SER A 119 -9.29 -9.90 6.84
N GLY A 120 -10.01 -10.21 5.75
CA GLY A 120 -10.62 -11.52 5.57
C GLY A 120 -11.80 -11.81 6.49
N ALA A 121 -12.57 -10.80 6.90
CA ALA A 121 -13.86 -11.02 7.55
C ALA A 121 -14.87 -11.59 6.54
N THR A 122 -14.78 -12.89 6.25
CA THR A 122 -15.74 -13.65 5.46
C THR A 122 -17.11 -13.52 6.11
N THR A 123 -17.98 -12.69 5.52
CA THR A 123 -19.35 -12.43 6.01
C THR A 123 -20.34 -13.53 5.59
N TYR A 124 -19.87 -14.64 5.02
CA TYR A 124 -20.75 -15.77 4.62
C TYR A 124 -20.36 -17.10 5.30
N PRO A 125 -20.55 -17.27 6.61
CA PRO A 125 -20.52 -18.59 7.22
C PRO A 125 -21.80 -19.42 7.00
N GLU A 126 -22.96 -18.84 6.69
CA GLU A 126 -24.24 -19.59 6.77
C GLU A 126 -25.23 -19.33 5.61
N MET A 127 -24.89 -19.72 4.38
CA MET A 127 -25.91 -19.93 3.33
C MET A 127 -25.73 -21.25 2.56
N TYR A 128 -25.25 -22.30 3.23
CA TYR A 128 -25.28 -23.69 2.71
C TYR A 128 -25.70 -24.70 3.79
N ALA A 129 -26.57 -24.28 4.72
CA ALA A 129 -27.31 -25.20 5.59
C ALA A 129 -28.80 -25.04 5.31
N SER A 130 -29.26 -25.62 4.20
CA SER A 130 -30.67 -25.92 3.94
C SER A 130 -30.74 -27.16 3.06
#